data_AF-A0A3Q8ZWJ5-F1
#
_entry.id   AF-A0A3Q8ZWJ5-F1
#
_cell.length_a   1.000
_cell.length_b   1.000
_cell.length_c   1.000
_cell.angle_alpha   90.00
_cell.angle_beta   90.00
_cell.angle_gamma   90.00
#
_symmetry.space_group_name_H-M   'P 1'
#
loop_
_entity.id
_entity.type
_entity.pdbx_description
1 polymer ?
#
loop_
_entity_poly.entity_id
_entity_poly.type
_entity_poly.pdbx_seq_one_letter_code
_entity_poly.pdbx_strand_id
1 'polypeptide(L)'
;MTQFYDGQASMSPMAGAEIVSDNGKNGIISMPPIDGPALVTAELPNIMKRITTPEGLVLSLPRPAAMRYRKLTELKEDAHTLYLAAEPKIEEIRVDISKARTRLARFDNEWRLTMSQDELEAGKAEMEKAIARLKADIAYIEERRQPYSMQLTAIGTAIRRADAYIARIGPYALKDAALPKLGKGETVDAAVARIAALRAELADVISRPWPAADAKARARREVEFLADEGRVDVSKSVLHRNQLGWPVAERTINLRGFGKGIADQYDTTNAASTLAVVCWLFKDDIIAKLNAEIDAAAHDTETQAMTAEQRTAQVAKIKNSIEAEQRIMAAIIWQDEAFDRIPGDMDPRALLGLTGPEPGEFH
;
A
#
# COMPACT_ATOMS: atom_id res chain seq x y z
N MET A 1 54.89 37.41 -24.85
CA MET A 1 53.91 36.92 -25.84
C MET A 1 52.54 37.42 -25.37
N THR A 2 52.11 38.61 -25.81
CA THR A 2 51.07 38.85 -26.86
C THR A 2 49.71 38.24 -26.48
N GLN A 3 48.53 38.88 -26.41
CA GLN A 3 47.92 40.22 -26.65
C GLN A 3 46.44 40.07 -26.17
N PHE A 4 45.86 40.95 -25.34
CA PHE A 4 44.89 42.03 -25.64
C PHE A 4 43.68 41.78 -26.60
N TYR A 5 42.54 42.39 -26.21
CA TYR A 5 41.22 42.65 -26.88
C TYR A 5 40.13 41.55 -26.75
N ASP A 6 38.97 41.73 -26.09
CA ASP A 6 37.95 42.81 -25.97
C ASP A 6 36.99 42.93 -27.18
N GLY A 7 35.67 42.87 -26.89
CA GLY A 7 34.59 43.34 -27.77
C GLY A 7 33.70 42.29 -28.47
N GLN A 8 32.44 42.16 -28.06
CA GLN A 8 31.33 42.94 -28.67
C GLN A 8 29.97 42.56 -28.10
N ALA A 9 29.23 43.60 -27.70
CA ALA A 9 27.79 43.60 -27.48
C ALA A 9 27.05 43.63 -28.82
N SER A 10 25.94 42.91 -28.93
CA SER A 10 24.86 43.25 -29.87
C SER A 10 23.51 43.23 -29.14
N MET A 11 23.03 44.43 -28.86
CA MET A 11 21.61 44.70 -28.68
C MET A 11 20.95 44.67 -30.06
N SER A 12 19.83 43.94 -30.19
CA SER A 12 18.84 44.16 -31.25
C SER A 12 17.48 44.47 -30.60
N PRO A 13 16.74 45.48 -31.08
CA PRO A 13 15.52 45.96 -30.46
C PRO A 13 14.24 45.36 -31.08
N MET A 14 13.18 45.37 -30.27
CA MET A 14 11.79 45.73 -30.59
C MET A 14 11.10 45.07 -31.81
N ALA A 15 10.10 44.24 -31.52
CA ALA A 15 8.88 44.16 -32.32
C ALA A 15 7.68 44.17 -31.36
N GLY A 16 7.07 45.35 -31.21
CA GLY A 16 5.80 45.54 -30.52
C GLY A 16 4.64 45.15 -31.44
N ALA A 17 3.70 44.38 -30.89
CA ALA A 17 2.39 44.20 -31.49
C ALA A 17 1.46 45.29 -30.94
N GLU A 18 1.16 46.28 -31.78
CA GLU A 18 0.02 47.18 -31.62
C GLU A 18 -1.29 46.38 -31.74
N ILE A 19 -2.13 46.45 -30.71
CA ILE A 19 -3.57 46.22 -30.83
C ILE A 19 -4.22 47.58 -30.68
N VAL A 20 -4.61 48.14 -31.83
CA VAL A 20 -5.39 49.36 -31.94
C VAL A 20 -6.82 49.05 -31.50
N SER A 21 -7.26 49.68 -30.41
CA SER A 21 -8.67 49.78 -30.03
C SER A 21 -9.33 50.88 -30.85
N ASP A 22 -10.53 50.64 -31.36
CA ASP A 22 -11.36 51.69 -31.93
C ASP A 22 -12.79 51.65 -31.36
N ASN A 23 -13.24 52.83 -30.92
CA ASN A 23 -14.59 53.25 -30.55
C ASN A 23 -15.22 52.60 -29.30
N GLY A 24 -15.39 53.27 -28.15
CA GLY A 24 -15.68 54.69 -27.93
C GLY A 24 -17.12 54.84 -27.44
N LYS A 25 -17.33 54.81 -26.10
CA LYS A 25 -18.43 55.48 -25.36
C LYS A 25 -18.25 55.26 -23.85
N ASN A 26 -17.60 56.23 -23.21
CA ASN A 26 -17.55 56.36 -21.75
C ASN A 26 -18.89 56.90 -21.24
N GLY A 27 -19.71 56.04 -20.66
CA GLY A 27 -20.82 56.40 -19.79
C GLY A 27 -20.51 55.94 -18.38
N ILE A 28 -20.15 56.87 -17.49
CA ILE A 28 -19.99 56.61 -16.06
C ILE A 28 -21.40 56.43 -15.47
N ILE A 29 -21.82 55.19 -15.25
CA ILE A 29 -22.99 54.88 -14.44
C ILE A 29 -22.49 54.66 -13.01
N SER A 30 -22.55 55.71 -12.20
CA SER A 30 -22.45 55.60 -10.75
C SER A 30 -23.73 54.95 -10.24
N MET A 31 -23.65 53.69 -9.81
CA MET A 31 -24.69 53.09 -8.99
C MET A 31 -24.39 53.40 -7.52
N PRO A 32 -25.38 53.85 -6.73
CA PRO A 32 -25.23 53.96 -5.29
C PRO A 32 -25.10 52.56 -4.65
N PRO A 33 -24.42 52.44 -3.49
CA PRO A 33 -24.31 51.18 -2.78
C PRO A 33 -25.70 50.73 -2.32
N ILE A 34 -26.11 49.54 -2.75
CA ILE A 34 -27.30 48.86 -2.24
C ILE A 34 -26.91 48.24 -0.91
N ASP A 35 -27.31 48.87 0.19
CA ASP A 35 -27.32 48.27 1.53
C ASP A 35 -28.35 47.13 1.55
N GLY A 36 -27.90 45.94 1.17
CA GLY A 36 -28.64 44.69 1.38
C GLY A 36 -28.36 44.13 2.78
N PRO A 37 -29.36 43.60 3.50
CA PRO A 37 -29.14 42.99 4.80
C PRO A 37 -28.18 41.81 4.66
N ALA A 38 -27.22 41.71 5.59
CA ALA A 38 -26.24 40.63 5.66
C ALA A 38 -26.95 39.26 5.62
N LEU A 39 -27.00 38.67 4.44
CA LEU A 39 -27.26 37.25 4.27
C LEU A 39 -26.09 36.55 4.95
N VAL A 40 -26.33 36.10 6.17
CA VAL A 40 -25.53 35.07 6.83
C VAL A 40 -25.54 33.88 5.87
N THR A 41 -24.54 33.82 5.01
CA THR A 41 -24.20 32.63 4.27
C THR A 41 -23.82 31.61 5.31
N ALA A 42 -24.80 30.83 5.76
CA ALA A 42 -24.55 29.54 6.37
C ALA A 42 -23.74 28.78 5.32
N GLU A 43 -22.41 28.78 5.47
CA GLU A 43 -21.51 27.97 4.67
C GLU A 43 -22.07 26.55 4.73
N LEU A 44 -22.66 26.08 3.64
CA LEU A 44 -23.04 24.69 3.51
C LEU A 44 -21.74 23.91 3.70
N PRO A 45 -21.60 23.13 4.78
CA PRO A 45 -20.33 22.51 5.12
C PRO A 45 -19.94 21.59 3.98
N ASN A 46 -18.77 21.87 3.42
CA ASN A 46 -18.21 21.21 2.26
C ASN A 46 -18.34 19.68 2.42
N ILE A 47 -19.19 19.03 1.61
CA ILE A 47 -19.58 17.61 1.75
C ILE A 47 -18.36 16.70 1.75
N MET A 48 -17.29 17.09 1.04
CA MET A 48 -16.02 16.35 1.03
C MET A 48 -15.26 16.39 2.37
N LYS A 49 -15.34 17.48 3.15
CA LYS A 49 -14.69 17.55 4.49
C LYS A 49 -15.41 16.71 5.55
N ARG A 50 -16.72 16.44 5.39
CA ARG A 50 -17.45 15.55 6.31
C ARG A 50 -17.01 14.10 6.18
N ILE A 51 -16.74 13.62 4.97
CA ILE A 51 -16.40 12.21 4.71
C ILE A 51 -15.04 11.81 5.34
N THR A 52 -14.14 12.76 5.56
CA THR A 52 -12.84 12.50 6.22
C THR A 52 -12.91 12.43 7.74
N THR A 53 -14.05 12.77 8.36
CA THR A 53 -14.22 12.67 9.82
C THR A 53 -14.82 11.30 10.19
N PRO A 54 -14.43 10.69 11.33
CA PRO A 54 -15.00 9.41 11.77
C PRO A 54 -16.52 9.44 11.84
N GLU A 55 -17.12 10.55 12.26
CA GLU A 55 -18.58 10.73 12.32
C GLU A 55 -19.23 10.74 10.93
N GLY A 56 -18.59 11.35 9.94
CA GLY A 56 -19.09 11.35 8.57
C GLY A 56 -19.01 9.99 7.89
N LEU A 57 -17.97 9.20 8.20
CA LEU A 57 -17.87 7.80 7.74
C LEU A 57 -19.01 6.95 8.28
N VAL A 58 -19.35 7.09 9.56
CA VAL A 58 -20.43 6.34 10.19
C VAL A 58 -21.80 6.61 9.54
N LEU A 59 -22.08 7.85 9.15
CA LEU A 59 -23.32 8.21 8.46
C LEU A 59 -23.43 7.58 7.06
N SER A 60 -22.29 7.21 6.49
CA SER A 60 -22.17 6.70 5.13
C SER A 60 -22.29 5.16 5.06
N LEU A 61 -22.17 4.49 6.21
CA LEU A 61 -22.23 3.04 6.32
C LEU A 61 -23.66 2.51 6.57
N PRO A 62 -23.96 1.26 6.15
CA PRO A 62 -25.14 0.54 6.62
C PRO A 62 -25.21 0.49 8.15
N ARG A 63 -26.42 0.56 8.72
CA ARG A 63 -26.63 0.68 10.18
C ARG A 63 -25.85 -0.36 11.03
N PRO A 64 -25.83 -1.66 10.69
CA PRO A 64 -25.07 -2.64 11.48
C PRO A 64 -23.55 -2.38 11.47
N ALA A 65 -23.00 -2.06 10.31
CA ALA A 65 -21.59 -1.74 10.14
C ALA A 65 -21.21 -0.42 10.83
N ALA A 66 -22.08 0.59 10.78
CA ALA A 66 -21.94 1.85 11.50
C ALA A 66 -21.83 1.64 13.02
N MET A 67 -22.66 0.76 13.59
CA MET A 67 -22.60 0.41 15.02
C MET A 67 -21.31 -0.31 15.39
N ARG A 68 -20.86 -1.26 14.56
CA ARG A 68 -19.56 -1.95 14.75
C ARG A 68 -18.39 -0.98 14.70
N TYR A 69 -18.38 -0.08 13.73
CA TYR A 69 -17.32 0.92 13.58
C TYR A 69 -17.26 1.87 14.78
N ARG A 70 -18.43 2.35 15.25
CA ARG A 70 -18.50 3.15 16.49
C ARG A 70 -17.94 2.39 17.68
N LYS A 71 -18.37 1.15 17.88
CA LYS A 71 -17.91 0.32 18.98
C LYS A 71 -16.40 0.11 18.96
N LEU A 72 -15.80 -0.12 17.79
CA LEU A 72 -14.33 -0.20 17.66
C LEU A 72 -13.64 1.13 18.03
N THR A 73 -14.24 2.26 17.65
CA THR A 73 -13.69 3.59 17.97
C THR A 73 -13.74 3.85 19.48
N GLU A 74 -14.87 3.58 20.13
CA GLU A 74 -15.04 3.67 21.58
C GLU A 74 -14.03 2.77 22.32
N LEU A 75 -13.93 1.49 21.91
CA LEU A 75 -12.97 0.55 22.51
C LEU A 75 -11.51 0.99 22.34
N LYS A 76 -11.17 1.62 21.22
CA LYS A 76 -9.84 2.18 20.99
C LYS A 76 -9.55 3.32 21.97
N GLU A 77 -10.52 4.22 22.18
CA GLU A 77 -10.40 5.34 23.12
C GLU A 77 -10.31 4.85 24.57
N ASP A 78 -11.11 3.85 24.95
CA ASP A 78 -11.06 3.20 26.25
C ASP A 78 -9.70 2.55 26.50
N ALA A 79 -9.22 1.73 25.55
CA ALA A 79 -7.91 1.08 25.63
C ALA A 79 -6.77 2.10 25.70
N HIS A 80 -6.87 3.19 24.93
CA HIS A 80 -5.89 4.28 24.97
C HIS A 80 -5.89 4.98 26.34
N THR A 81 -7.06 5.26 26.91
CA THR A 81 -7.18 5.89 28.22
C THR A 81 -6.60 5.01 29.32
N LEU A 82 -6.92 3.72 29.31
CA LEU A 82 -6.36 2.74 30.26
C LEU A 82 -4.85 2.57 30.10
N TYR A 83 -4.37 2.58 28.85
CA TYR A 83 -2.94 2.55 28.56
C TYR A 83 -2.24 3.79 29.13
N LEU A 84 -2.79 4.99 28.95
CA LEU A 84 -2.20 6.25 29.43
C LEU A 84 -2.31 6.43 30.94
N ALA A 85 -3.30 5.84 31.61
CA ALA A 85 -3.50 5.99 33.06
C ALA A 85 -2.28 5.55 33.90
N ALA A 86 -1.47 4.63 33.37
CA ALA A 86 -0.26 4.15 34.03
C ALA A 86 0.99 5.01 33.77
N GLU A 87 0.97 5.88 32.76
CA GLU A 87 2.13 6.70 32.36
C GLU A 87 2.63 7.64 33.46
N PRO A 88 1.77 8.37 34.21
CA PRO A 88 2.24 9.25 35.28
C PRO A 88 3.03 8.51 36.36
N LYS A 89 2.65 7.26 36.66
CA LYS A 89 3.34 6.45 37.67
C LYS A 89 4.69 5.97 37.17
N ILE A 90 4.79 5.58 35.89
CA ILE A 90 6.06 5.21 35.27
C ILE A 90 7.02 6.41 35.27
N GLU A 91 6.54 7.60 34.91
CA GLU A 91 7.34 8.83 34.93
C GLU A 91 7.83 9.19 36.34
N GLU A 92 6.99 9.06 37.36
CA GLU A 92 7.41 9.23 38.76
C GLU A 92 8.57 8.28 39.12
N ILE A 93 8.45 6.99 38.77
CA ILE A 93 9.49 6.01 39.04
C ILE A 93 10.77 6.30 38.22
N ARG A 94 10.65 6.75 36.97
CA ARG A 94 11.79 7.17 36.13
C ARG A 94 12.55 8.33 36.76
N VAL A 95 11.81 9.32 37.28
CA VAL A 95 12.40 10.45 38.03
C VAL A 95 13.13 9.96 39.28
N ASP A 96 12.57 9.01 40.01
CA ASP A 96 13.22 8.45 41.20
C ASP A 96 14.45 7.59 40.88
N ILE A 97 14.41 6.83 39.78
CA ILE A 97 15.61 6.15 39.24
C ILE A 97 16.70 7.19 38.90
N SER A 98 16.34 8.30 38.27
CA SER A 98 17.27 9.38 37.93
C SER A 98 17.89 10.03 39.17
N LYS A 99 17.08 10.31 40.20
CA LYS A 99 17.55 10.81 41.50
C LYS A 99 18.49 9.81 42.18
N ALA A 100 18.13 8.52 42.20
CA ALA A 100 18.96 7.47 42.80
C ALA A 100 20.31 7.33 42.07
N ARG A 101 20.32 7.38 40.74
CA ARG A 101 21.55 7.41 39.94
C ARG A 101 22.43 8.63 40.24
N THR A 102 21.80 9.80 40.36
CA THR A 102 22.53 11.03 40.73
C THR A 102 23.13 10.92 42.12
N ARG A 103 22.41 10.34 43.08
CA ARG A 103 22.92 10.06 44.43
C ARG A 103 24.08 9.07 44.40
N LEU A 104 23.98 7.98 43.63
CA LEU A 104 25.05 6.99 43.46
C LEU A 104 26.32 7.64 42.88
N ALA A 105 26.18 8.50 41.87
CA ALA A 105 27.31 9.22 41.26
C ALA A 105 27.95 10.22 42.24
N ARG A 106 27.16 10.89 43.10
CA ARG A 106 27.69 11.75 44.17
C ARG A 106 28.36 10.94 45.26
N PHE A 107 27.76 9.82 45.67
CA PHE A 107 28.29 8.91 46.66
C PHE A 107 29.69 8.40 46.25
N ASP A 108 29.86 8.02 44.98
CA ASP A 108 31.15 7.59 44.44
C ASP A 108 32.23 8.70 44.47
N ASN A 109 31.85 9.96 44.26
CA ASN A 109 32.78 11.08 44.22
C ASN A 109 33.14 11.63 45.62
N GLU A 110 32.15 11.78 46.50
CA GLU A 110 32.32 12.41 47.82
C GLU A 110 32.94 11.46 48.84
N TRP A 111 32.54 10.18 48.83
CA TRP A 111 32.84 9.25 49.92
C TRP A 111 34.10 8.40 49.69
N ARG A 112 34.64 8.43 48.48
CA ARG A 112 35.91 7.75 48.13
C ARG A 112 37.11 8.24 48.95
N LEU A 113 37.03 9.43 49.53
CA LEU A 113 38.09 10.01 50.35
C LEU A 113 37.89 9.81 51.86
N THR A 114 36.70 9.41 52.30
CA THR A 114 36.31 9.40 53.73
C THR A 114 35.91 8.03 54.26
N MET A 115 35.55 7.07 53.41
CA MET A 115 35.13 5.72 53.82
C MET A 115 36.14 4.65 53.44
N SER A 116 36.10 3.52 54.16
CA SER A 116 36.81 2.32 53.76
C SER A 116 36.21 1.75 52.46
N GLN A 117 37.02 0.99 51.71
CA GLN A 117 36.57 0.42 50.44
C GLN A 117 35.36 -0.51 50.61
N ASP A 118 35.32 -1.31 51.68
CA ASP A 118 34.23 -2.25 51.96
C ASP A 118 32.91 -1.52 52.25
N GLU A 119 32.94 -0.40 52.99
CA GLU A 119 31.76 0.42 53.27
C GLU A 119 31.21 1.10 52.01
N LEU A 120 32.11 1.53 51.12
CA LEU A 120 31.75 2.15 49.85
C LEU A 120 31.11 1.14 48.89
N GLU A 121 31.66 -0.08 48.80
CA GLU A 121 31.07 -1.16 48.01
C GLU A 121 29.69 -1.58 48.54
N ALA A 122 29.53 -1.68 49.87
CA ALA A 122 28.24 -1.98 50.49
C ALA A 122 27.17 -0.91 50.20
N GLY A 123 27.52 0.38 50.33
CA GLY A 123 26.62 1.49 50.04
C GLY A 123 26.22 1.59 48.57
N LYS A 124 27.17 1.34 47.65
CA LYS A 124 26.88 1.22 46.21
C LYS A 124 25.91 0.08 45.92
N ALA A 125 26.18 -1.10 46.47
CA ALA A 125 25.33 -2.27 46.28
C ALA A 125 23.89 -2.02 46.77
N GLU A 126 23.71 -1.29 47.87
CA GLU A 126 22.38 -0.90 48.36
C GLU A 126 21.63 0.03 47.39
N MET A 127 22.31 1.07 46.88
CA MET A 127 21.71 1.99 45.90
C MET A 127 21.41 1.32 44.56
N GLU A 128 22.29 0.43 44.10
CA GLU A 128 22.06 -0.37 42.90
C GLU A 128 20.86 -1.31 43.08
N LYS A 129 20.73 -1.94 44.26
CA LYS A 129 19.56 -2.74 44.62
C LYS A 129 18.27 -1.92 44.62
N ALA A 130 18.31 -0.68 45.11
CA ALA A 130 17.16 0.23 45.05
C ALA A 130 16.77 0.59 43.60
N ILE A 131 17.75 0.88 42.73
CA ILE A 131 17.50 1.12 41.31
C ILE A 131 16.92 -0.12 40.63
N ALA A 132 17.45 -1.32 40.94
CA ALA A 132 16.95 -2.57 40.39
C ALA A 132 15.49 -2.82 40.79
N ARG A 133 15.12 -2.52 42.04
CA ARG A 133 13.72 -2.60 42.50
C ARG A 133 12.80 -1.66 41.72
N LEU A 134 13.17 -0.39 41.57
CA LEU A 134 12.37 0.58 40.80
C LEU A 134 12.22 0.18 39.33
N LYS A 135 13.26 -0.42 38.72
CA LYS A 135 13.16 -0.99 37.37
C LYS A 135 12.19 -2.16 37.31
N ALA A 136 12.20 -3.04 38.32
CA ALA A 136 11.24 -4.14 38.41
C ALA A 136 9.80 -3.62 38.56
N ASP A 137 9.59 -2.53 39.31
CA ASP A 137 8.29 -1.88 39.44
C ASP A 137 7.79 -1.32 38.09
N ILE A 138 8.66 -0.70 37.28
CA ILE A 138 8.31 -0.30 35.90
C ILE A 138 7.92 -1.53 35.06
N ALA A 139 8.74 -2.58 35.07
CA ALA A 139 8.48 -3.78 34.28
C ALA A 139 7.13 -4.43 34.65
N TYR A 140 6.80 -4.45 35.94
CA TYR A 140 5.51 -4.94 36.42
C TYR A 140 4.32 -4.09 35.90
N ILE A 141 4.45 -2.77 35.90
CA ILE A 141 3.42 -1.87 35.35
C ILE A 141 3.30 -2.06 33.84
N GLU A 142 4.41 -2.19 33.12
CA GLU A 142 4.43 -2.43 31.67
C GLU A 142 3.78 -3.77 31.31
N GLU A 143 4.07 -4.85 32.04
CA GLU A 143 3.42 -6.16 31.87
C GLU A 143 1.90 -6.05 32.01
N ARG A 144 1.43 -5.28 33.01
CA ARG A 144 0.00 -5.03 33.22
C ARG A 144 -0.64 -4.16 32.13
N ARG A 145 0.14 -3.30 31.45
CA ARG A 145 -0.33 -2.48 30.30
C ARG A 145 -0.38 -3.26 28.99
N GLN A 146 0.33 -4.38 28.90
CA GLN A 146 0.51 -5.13 27.66
C GLN A 146 -0.81 -5.50 26.96
N PRO A 147 -1.87 -5.97 27.65
CA PRO A 147 -3.14 -6.30 27.00
C PRO A 147 -3.79 -5.08 26.32
N TYR A 148 -3.75 -3.91 26.95
CA TYR A 148 -4.30 -2.68 26.38
C TYR A 148 -3.49 -2.19 25.19
N SER A 149 -2.16 -2.35 25.23
CA SER A 149 -1.28 -2.03 24.09
C SER A 149 -1.58 -2.91 22.87
N MET A 150 -1.77 -4.22 23.09
CA MET A 150 -2.14 -5.17 22.05
C MET A 150 -3.51 -4.83 21.46
N GLN A 151 -4.50 -4.60 22.32
CA GLN A 151 -5.84 -4.19 21.91
C GLN A 151 -5.85 -2.88 21.12
N LEU A 152 -5.13 -1.86 21.60
CA LEU A 152 -5.00 -0.56 20.92
C LEU A 152 -4.38 -0.72 19.52
N THR A 153 -3.33 -1.52 19.40
CA THR A 153 -2.62 -1.76 18.13
C THR A 153 -3.49 -2.53 17.14
N ALA A 154 -4.18 -3.59 17.61
CA ALA A 154 -5.05 -4.42 16.81
C ALA A 154 -6.25 -3.62 16.27
N ILE A 155 -6.99 -2.94 17.15
CA ILE A 155 -8.14 -2.10 16.78
C ILE A 155 -7.71 -0.92 15.91
N GLY A 156 -6.60 -0.25 16.27
CA GLY A 156 -6.10 0.90 15.52
C GLY A 156 -5.73 0.54 14.08
N THR A 157 -5.12 -0.62 13.86
CA THR A 157 -4.79 -1.12 12.51
C THR A 157 -6.06 -1.48 11.73
N ALA A 158 -7.03 -2.12 12.39
CA ALA A 158 -8.30 -2.47 11.79
C ALA A 158 -9.10 -1.24 11.33
N ILE A 159 -9.19 -0.20 12.16
CA ILE A 159 -9.85 1.07 11.82
C ILE A 159 -9.16 1.73 10.63
N ARG A 160 -7.83 1.87 10.64
CA ARG A 160 -7.10 2.47 9.51
C ARG A 160 -7.37 1.77 8.17
N ARG A 161 -7.44 0.44 8.16
CA ARG A 161 -7.75 -0.34 6.96
C ARG A 161 -9.21 -0.16 6.54
N ALA A 162 -10.13 -0.13 7.50
CA ALA A 162 -11.54 0.16 7.23
C ALA A 162 -11.71 1.56 6.63
N ASP A 163 -11.05 2.58 7.17
CA ASP A 163 -11.09 3.95 6.67
C ASP A 163 -10.57 4.04 5.23
N ALA A 164 -9.40 3.45 4.97
CA ALA A 164 -8.82 3.42 3.63
C ALA A 164 -9.73 2.70 2.63
N TYR A 165 -10.37 1.60 3.05
CA TYR A 165 -11.32 0.87 2.23
C TYR A 165 -12.57 1.69 1.90
N ILE A 166 -13.21 2.28 2.92
CA ILE A 166 -14.45 3.06 2.77
C ILE A 166 -14.18 4.30 1.92
N ALA A 167 -13.07 5.00 2.16
CA ALA A 167 -12.68 6.19 1.40
C ALA A 167 -12.46 5.87 -0.09
N ARG A 168 -11.87 4.72 -0.42
CA ARG A 168 -11.59 4.30 -1.81
C ARG A 168 -12.85 3.90 -2.56
N ILE A 169 -13.72 3.10 -1.95
CA ILE A 169 -14.91 2.55 -2.61
C ILE A 169 -16.05 3.58 -2.66
N GLY A 170 -16.11 4.47 -1.67
CA GLY A 170 -17.23 5.36 -1.47
C GLY A 170 -18.43 4.64 -0.85
N PRO A 171 -19.34 5.39 -0.20
CA PRO A 171 -20.37 4.78 0.65
C PRO A 171 -21.49 4.07 -0.10
N TYR A 172 -21.77 4.47 -1.34
CA TYR A 172 -22.91 3.95 -2.11
C TYR A 172 -22.70 2.52 -2.63
N ALA A 173 -21.47 2.02 -2.66
CA ALA A 173 -21.16 0.66 -3.12
C ALA A 173 -21.11 -0.37 -1.98
N LEU A 174 -21.29 0.06 -0.72
CA LEU A 174 -21.25 -0.80 0.45
C LEU A 174 -22.67 -1.25 0.84
N LYS A 175 -22.84 -2.56 1.02
CA LYS A 175 -24.11 -3.18 1.42
C LYS A 175 -23.92 -3.98 2.71
N ASP A 176 -25.00 -4.20 3.43
CA ASP A 176 -25.01 -5.07 4.60
C ASP A 176 -24.78 -6.54 4.18
N ALA A 177 -24.01 -7.28 4.97
CA ALA A 177 -23.76 -8.70 4.75
C ALA A 177 -24.49 -9.53 5.82
N ALA A 178 -25.04 -10.66 5.40
CA ALA A 178 -25.53 -11.65 6.36
C ALA A 178 -24.36 -12.17 7.22
N LEU A 179 -24.59 -12.21 8.54
CA LEU A 179 -23.64 -12.78 9.47
C LEU A 179 -23.53 -14.29 9.24
N PRO A 180 -22.30 -14.85 9.23
CA PRO A 180 -22.12 -16.28 9.11
C PRO A 180 -22.71 -16.99 10.33
N LYS A 181 -23.25 -18.19 10.11
CA LYS A 181 -23.70 -19.05 11.21
C LYS A 181 -22.47 -19.75 11.79
N LEU A 182 -22.20 -19.48 13.05
CA LEU A 182 -21.07 -20.08 13.75
C LEU A 182 -21.35 -21.53 14.11
N GLY A 183 -20.40 -22.40 13.80
CA GLY A 183 -20.41 -23.80 14.19
C GLY A 183 -20.12 -23.98 15.68
N LYS A 184 -20.54 -25.11 16.26
CA LYS A 184 -20.15 -25.46 17.63
C LYS A 184 -18.64 -25.74 17.69
N GLY A 185 -17.92 -25.02 18.53
CA GLY A 185 -16.48 -25.21 18.74
C GLY A 185 -15.57 -24.48 17.75
N GLU A 186 -16.10 -23.53 16.97
CA GLU A 186 -15.25 -22.65 16.17
C GLU A 186 -14.47 -21.69 17.07
N THR A 187 -13.15 -21.64 16.88
CA THR A 187 -12.24 -20.74 17.61
C THR A 187 -11.48 -19.85 16.62
N VAL A 188 -10.99 -18.72 17.11
CA VAL A 188 -10.15 -17.80 16.31
C VAL A 188 -8.92 -18.53 15.77
N ASP A 189 -8.24 -19.34 16.59
CA ASP A 189 -7.03 -20.07 16.18
C ASP A 189 -7.30 -21.08 15.06
N ALA A 190 -8.44 -21.77 15.12
CA ALA A 190 -8.84 -22.71 14.07
C ALA A 190 -9.09 -21.97 12.75
N ALA A 191 -9.73 -20.80 12.79
CA ALA A 191 -9.95 -19.98 11.60
C ALA A 191 -8.63 -19.41 11.03
N VAL A 192 -7.71 -18.97 11.89
CA VAL A 192 -6.36 -18.51 11.47
C VAL A 192 -5.62 -19.63 10.76
N ALA A 193 -5.63 -20.85 11.31
CA ALA A 193 -4.97 -22.00 10.70
C ALA A 193 -5.55 -22.34 9.31
N ARG A 194 -6.89 -22.28 9.15
CA ARG A 194 -7.54 -22.49 7.84
C ARG A 194 -7.18 -21.41 6.82
N ILE A 195 -7.17 -20.14 7.24
CA ILE A 195 -6.76 -19.03 6.36
C ILE A 195 -5.30 -19.19 5.94
N ALA A 196 -4.41 -19.57 6.86
CA ALA A 196 -3.01 -19.81 6.55
C ALA A 196 -2.85 -20.93 5.50
N ALA A 197 -3.60 -22.03 5.65
CA ALA A 197 -3.60 -23.12 4.66
C ALA A 197 -4.12 -22.65 3.29
N LEU A 198 -5.21 -21.88 3.25
CA LEU A 198 -5.74 -21.31 1.99
C LEU A 198 -4.77 -20.32 1.34
N ARG A 199 -4.01 -19.56 2.12
CA ARG A 199 -2.98 -18.66 1.59
C ARG A 199 -1.78 -19.43 1.03
N ALA A 200 -1.39 -20.52 1.67
CA ALA A 200 -0.39 -21.42 1.12
C ALA A 200 -0.87 -22.04 -0.21
N GLU A 201 -2.14 -22.45 -0.28
CA GLU A 201 -2.74 -22.93 -1.54
C GLU A 201 -2.78 -21.82 -2.61
N LEU A 202 -3.10 -20.59 -2.23
CA LEU A 202 -3.07 -19.45 -3.14
C LEU A 202 -1.67 -19.20 -3.69
N ALA A 203 -0.65 -19.24 -2.83
CA ALA A 203 0.75 -19.10 -3.23
C ALA A 203 1.18 -20.22 -4.18
N ASP A 204 0.79 -21.47 -3.89
CA ASP A 204 1.02 -22.61 -4.78
C ASP A 204 0.40 -22.35 -6.16
N VAL A 205 -0.89 -22.00 -6.23
CA VAL A 205 -1.60 -21.75 -7.50
C VAL A 205 -0.98 -20.60 -8.30
N ILE A 206 -0.53 -19.53 -7.63
CA ILE A 206 0.14 -18.41 -8.30
C ILE A 206 1.51 -18.83 -8.85
N SER A 207 2.25 -19.66 -8.10
CA SER A 207 3.59 -20.12 -8.48
C SER A 207 3.61 -21.20 -9.56
N ARG A 208 2.46 -21.82 -9.85
CA ARG A 208 2.37 -22.88 -10.86
C ARG A 208 2.82 -22.40 -12.25
N PRO A 209 3.49 -23.26 -13.02
CA PRO A 209 3.98 -22.93 -14.35
C PRO A 209 2.83 -22.67 -15.33
N TRP A 210 3.14 -21.96 -16.41
CA TRP A 210 2.24 -21.78 -17.54
C TRP A 210 2.37 -22.97 -18.51
N PRO A 211 1.29 -23.40 -19.19
CA PRO A 211 1.38 -24.49 -20.17
C PRO A 211 2.34 -24.15 -21.30
N ALA A 212 3.10 -25.13 -21.78
CA ALA A 212 4.03 -24.95 -22.88
C ALA A 212 3.33 -24.37 -24.13
N ALA A 213 2.09 -24.80 -24.39
CA ALA A 213 1.28 -24.29 -25.50
C ALA A 213 1.06 -22.76 -25.43
N ASP A 214 0.79 -22.23 -24.24
CA ASP A 214 0.59 -20.79 -24.03
C ASP A 214 1.91 -20.02 -24.19
N ALA A 215 3.02 -20.57 -23.68
CA ALA A 215 4.35 -20.00 -23.86
C ALA A 215 4.76 -19.94 -25.34
N LYS A 216 4.56 -21.02 -26.09
CA LYS A 216 4.81 -21.07 -27.54
C LYS A 216 3.93 -20.09 -28.31
N ALA A 217 2.65 -19.97 -27.95
CA ALA A 217 1.74 -19.02 -28.57
C ALA A 217 2.13 -17.55 -28.31
N ARG A 218 2.72 -17.25 -27.14
CA ARG A 218 3.30 -15.93 -26.84
C ARG A 218 4.58 -15.68 -27.62
N ALA A 219 5.52 -16.63 -27.60
CA ALA A 219 6.78 -16.54 -28.34
C ALA A 219 6.55 -16.35 -29.85
N ARG A 220 5.58 -17.07 -30.43
CA ARG A 220 5.19 -16.89 -31.83
C ARG A 220 4.68 -15.47 -32.09
N ARG A 221 3.77 -14.96 -31.26
CA ARG A 221 3.23 -13.60 -31.40
C ARG A 221 4.32 -12.54 -31.31
N GLU A 222 5.29 -12.73 -30.41
CA GLU A 222 6.42 -11.82 -30.23
C GLU A 222 7.34 -11.82 -31.44
N VAL A 223 7.74 -12.99 -31.94
CA VAL A 223 8.59 -13.10 -33.15
C VAL A 223 7.85 -12.58 -34.38
N GLU A 224 6.55 -12.82 -34.49
CA GLU A 224 5.71 -12.27 -35.57
C GLU A 224 5.66 -10.75 -35.56
N PHE A 225 5.46 -10.17 -34.39
CA PHE A 225 5.46 -8.73 -34.20
C PHE A 225 6.83 -8.12 -34.55
N LEU A 226 7.93 -8.71 -34.05
CA LEU A 226 9.29 -8.27 -34.38
C LEU A 226 9.62 -8.44 -35.86
N ALA A 227 9.15 -9.51 -36.51
CA ALA A 227 9.36 -9.73 -37.93
C ALA A 227 8.62 -8.70 -38.80
N ASP A 228 7.43 -8.26 -38.37
CA ASP A 228 6.68 -7.22 -39.07
C ASP A 228 7.35 -5.84 -38.92
N GLU A 229 7.76 -5.48 -37.70
CA GLU A 229 8.52 -4.25 -37.43
C GLU A 229 9.91 -4.26 -38.11
N GLY A 230 10.52 -5.43 -38.27
CA GLY A 230 11.82 -5.63 -38.90
C GLY A 230 11.80 -5.68 -40.43
N ARG A 231 10.62 -5.61 -41.04
CA ARG A 231 10.46 -5.74 -42.49
C ARG A 231 11.06 -4.54 -43.24
N VAL A 232 11.91 -4.82 -44.23
CA VAL A 232 12.49 -3.79 -45.11
C VAL A 232 11.46 -3.33 -46.14
N ASP A 233 11.19 -2.02 -46.19
CA ASP A 233 10.31 -1.42 -47.19
C ASP A 233 11.05 -1.21 -48.51
N VAL A 234 10.72 -2.06 -49.50
CA VAL A 234 11.27 -2.01 -50.86
C VAL A 234 10.49 -1.08 -51.79
N SER A 235 9.30 -0.63 -51.40
CA SER A 235 8.39 0.10 -52.29
C SER A 235 9.02 1.37 -52.86
N LYS A 236 9.77 2.10 -52.02
CA LYS A 236 10.48 3.34 -52.40
C LYS A 236 11.56 3.09 -53.45
N SER A 237 12.25 1.96 -53.38
CA SER A 237 13.27 1.59 -54.37
C SER A 237 12.64 1.26 -55.72
N VAL A 238 11.53 0.52 -55.70
CA VAL A 238 10.80 0.14 -56.92
C VAL A 238 10.09 1.33 -57.57
N LEU A 239 9.34 2.12 -56.79
CA LEU A 239 8.45 3.17 -57.32
C LEU A 239 9.16 4.50 -57.58
N HIS A 240 10.19 4.82 -56.79
CA HIS A 240 10.83 6.14 -56.81
C HIS A 240 12.34 6.08 -57.06
N ARG A 241 12.91 4.89 -57.31
CA ARG A 241 14.36 4.68 -57.49
C ARG A 241 15.19 5.21 -56.31
N ASN A 242 14.60 5.21 -55.12
CA ASN A 242 15.23 5.64 -53.87
C ASN A 242 15.96 4.48 -53.17
N GLN A 243 16.65 4.78 -52.07
CA GLN A 243 17.21 3.76 -51.18
C GLN A 243 16.12 2.90 -50.52
N LEU A 244 16.49 1.69 -50.10
CA LEU A 244 15.62 0.81 -49.33
C LEU A 244 15.22 1.47 -48.00
N GLY A 245 13.95 1.32 -47.62
CA GLY A 245 13.45 1.72 -46.31
C GLY A 245 13.82 0.67 -45.27
N TRP A 246 15.07 0.70 -44.82
CA TRP A 246 15.47 -0.08 -43.66
C TRP A 246 14.72 0.40 -42.41
N PRO A 247 14.41 -0.47 -41.45
CA PRO A 247 13.93 -0.08 -40.13
C PRO A 247 15.08 0.58 -39.35
N VAL A 248 15.48 1.79 -39.77
CA VAL A 248 16.56 2.58 -39.16
C VAL A 248 15.96 3.65 -38.28
N ALA A 249 16.01 3.41 -36.99
CA ALA A 249 16.21 4.38 -35.93
C ALA A 249 16.20 3.57 -34.63
N GLU A 250 16.78 4.09 -33.57
CA GLU A 250 16.64 3.63 -32.18
C GLU A 250 15.17 3.71 -31.72
N ARG A 251 14.25 3.10 -32.47
CA ARG A 251 12.90 2.81 -32.01
C ARG A 251 13.07 1.67 -31.06
N THR A 252 13.10 2.03 -29.80
CA THR A 252 12.79 1.14 -28.70
C THR A 252 11.45 0.47 -29.01
N ILE A 253 11.50 -0.76 -29.51
CA ILE A 253 10.29 -1.55 -29.72
C ILE A 253 9.88 -2.02 -28.33
N ASN A 254 8.81 -1.41 -27.80
CA ASN A 254 8.26 -1.76 -26.50
C ASN A 254 7.46 -3.05 -26.63
N LEU A 255 8.05 -4.16 -26.22
CA LEU A 255 7.32 -5.41 -26.04
C LEU A 255 6.50 -5.27 -24.76
N ARG A 256 5.22 -4.91 -24.89
CA ARG A 256 4.26 -5.05 -23.78
C ARG A 256 3.80 -6.49 -23.75
N GLY A 257 3.82 -7.09 -22.56
CA GLY A 257 3.44 -8.49 -22.34
C GLY A 257 2.15 -8.87 -23.09
N PHE A 258 2.23 -9.88 -23.96
CA PHE A 258 1.11 -10.38 -24.78
C PHE A 258 0.05 -11.16 -23.97
N GLY A 259 -0.06 -10.89 -22.67
CA GLY A 259 -1.05 -11.46 -21.76
C GLY A 259 -2.37 -10.71 -21.90
N LYS A 260 -3.38 -11.36 -22.48
CA LYS A 260 -4.74 -10.82 -22.49
C LYS A 260 -5.27 -10.84 -21.05
N GLY A 261 -5.44 -9.67 -20.43
CA GLY A 261 -6.27 -9.53 -19.22
C GLY A 261 -5.69 -10.05 -17.90
N ILE A 262 -4.39 -10.39 -17.85
CA ILE A 262 -3.69 -10.66 -16.58
C ILE A 262 -2.73 -9.51 -16.36
N ALA A 263 -2.77 -8.91 -15.17
CA ALA A 263 -1.76 -7.95 -14.69
C ALA A 263 -0.42 -8.65 -14.41
N ASP A 264 0.01 -9.51 -15.33
CA ASP A 264 1.35 -10.08 -15.32
C ASP A 264 2.28 -8.94 -15.73
N GLN A 265 3.27 -8.70 -14.87
CA GLN A 265 4.02 -7.47 -14.72
C GLN A 265 4.48 -6.90 -16.07
N TYR A 266 4.28 -5.59 -16.22
CA TYR A 266 4.77 -4.77 -17.32
C TYR A 266 6.30 -4.74 -17.28
N ASP A 267 6.97 -5.83 -17.64
CA ASP A 267 8.36 -5.75 -18.04
C ASP A 267 8.35 -5.27 -19.50
N THR A 268 8.37 -3.95 -19.67
CA THR A 268 8.56 -3.34 -20.99
C THR A 268 9.97 -3.65 -21.42
N THR A 269 10.13 -4.71 -22.21
CA THR A 269 11.42 -5.07 -22.77
C THR A 269 11.63 -4.30 -24.07
N ASN A 270 12.81 -3.71 -24.18
CA ASN A 270 13.23 -2.94 -25.32
C ASN A 270 13.99 -3.86 -26.27
N ALA A 271 13.41 -4.16 -27.44
CA ALA A 271 14.12 -4.90 -28.48
C ALA A 271 14.87 -3.94 -29.42
N ALA A 272 16.11 -4.30 -29.76
CA ALA A 272 16.90 -3.58 -30.75
C ALA A 272 16.37 -3.84 -32.16
N SER A 273 16.38 -2.83 -33.03
CA SER A 273 15.92 -2.96 -34.43
C SER A 273 16.67 -4.02 -35.22
N THR A 274 17.93 -4.33 -34.85
CA THR A 274 18.69 -5.44 -35.43
C THR A 274 18.03 -6.80 -35.16
N LEU A 275 17.49 -7.02 -33.96
CA LEU A 275 16.78 -8.26 -33.62
C LEU A 275 15.51 -8.40 -34.46
N ALA A 276 14.79 -7.29 -34.68
CA ALA A 276 13.60 -7.28 -35.54
C ALA A 276 13.92 -7.71 -36.97
N VAL A 277 15.01 -7.20 -37.57
CA VAL A 277 15.47 -7.62 -38.91
C VAL A 277 15.86 -9.11 -38.94
N VAL A 278 16.50 -9.61 -37.88
CA VAL A 278 16.83 -11.04 -37.75
C VAL A 278 15.57 -11.90 -37.66
N CYS A 279 14.56 -11.47 -36.89
CA CYS A 279 13.24 -12.11 -36.84
C CYS A 279 12.53 -12.09 -38.19
N TRP A 280 12.68 -11.03 -38.98
CA TRP A 280 12.14 -10.97 -40.34
C TRP A 280 12.81 -11.98 -41.28
N LEU A 281 14.13 -12.10 -41.23
CA LEU A 281 14.91 -13.00 -42.10
C LEU A 281 14.77 -14.49 -41.72
N PHE A 282 14.74 -14.80 -40.42
CA PHE A 282 14.81 -16.17 -39.89
C PHE A 282 13.58 -16.54 -39.04
N LYS A 283 12.42 -15.97 -39.37
CA LYS A 283 11.17 -16.12 -38.60
C LYS A 283 10.88 -17.56 -38.20
N ASP A 284 10.82 -18.46 -39.19
CA ASP A 284 10.41 -19.86 -38.98
C ASP A 284 11.47 -20.65 -38.20
N ASP A 285 12.76 -20.42 -38.48
CA ASP A 285 13.87 -21.06 -37.77
C ASP A 285 13.93 -20.64 -36.30
N ILE A 286 13.70 -19.35 -36.01
CA ILE A 286 13.66 -18.82 -34.64
C ILE A 286 12.47 -19.40 -33.89
N ILE A 287 11.27 -19.42 -34.50
CA ILE A 287 10.08 -20.03 -33.88
C ILE A 287 10.32 -21.52 -33.61
N ALA A 288 10.93 -22.25 -34.54
CA ALA A 288 11.24 -23.66 -34.36
C ALA A 288 12.21 -23.90 -33.20
N LYS A 289 13.29 -23.11 -33.12
CA LYS A 289 14.26 -23.19 -32.01
C LYS A 289 13.64 -22.82 -30.68
N LEU A 290 12.89 -21.73 -30.60
CA LEU A 290 12.21 -21.32 -29.36
C LEU A 290 11.20 -22.36 -28.89
N ASN A 291 10.44 -22.98 -29.81
CA ASN A 291 9.52 -24.05 -29.44
C ASN A 291 10.25 -25.26 -28.84
N ALA A 292 11.41 -25.64 -29.39
CA ALA A 292 12.22 -26.73 -28.87
C ALA A 292 12.80 -26.42 -27.48
N GLU A 293 13.28 -25.19 -27.27
CA GLU A 293 13.74 -24.72 -25.95
C GLU A 293 12.59 -24.69 -24.92
N ILE A 294 11.40 -24.24 -25.32
CA ILE A 294 10.21 -24.26 -24.46
C ILE A 294 9.81 -25.70 -24.12
N ASP A 295 9.84 -26.62 -25.08
CA ASP A 295 9.54 -28.03 -24.83
C ASP A 295 10.54 -28.66 -23.85
N ALA A 296 11.83 -28.34 -24.00
CA ALA A 296 12.86 -28.81 -23.09
C ALA A 296 12.65 -28.27 -21.66
N ALA A 297 12.31 -26.99 -21.51
CA ALA A 297 12.04 -26.38 -20.21
C ALA A 297 10.73 -26.88 -19.57
N ALA A 298 9.72 -27.21 -20.37
CA ALA A 298 8.41 -27.63 -19.88
C ALA A 298 8.34 -29.10 -19.45
N HIS A 299 9.31 -29.93 -19.86
CA HIS A 299 9.25 -31.40 -19.76
C HIS A 299 8.85 -31.93 -18.37
N ASP A 300 9.40 -31.35 -17.29
CA ASP A 300 9.12 -31.79 -15.92
C ASP A 300 7.93 -31.05 -15.28
N THR A 301 7.50 -29.94 -15.86
CA THR A 301 6.55 -28.98 -15.26
C THR A 301 5.15 -29.02 -15.86
N GLU A 302 4.96 -29.66 -17.02
CA GLU A 302 3.69 -29.64 -17.76
C GLU A 302 2.53 -30.24 -16.94
N THR A 303 2.79 -31.23 -16.08
CA THR A 303 1.77 -31.85 -15.22
C THR A 303 1.21 -30.91 -14.14
N GLN A 304 1.98 -29.89 -13.75
CA GLN A 304 1.59 -28.90 -12.75
C GLN A 304 1.13 -27.58 -13.39
N ALA A 305 1.22 -27.48 -14.71
CA ALA A 305 0.90 -26.26 -15.43
C ALA A 305 -0.59 -25.93 -15.36
N MET A 306 -0.90 -24.64 -15.28
CA MET A 306 -2.27 -24.13 -15.21
C MET A 306 -2.51 -23.03 -16.23
N THR A 307 -3.59 -23.15 -16.99
CA THR A 307 -4.02 -22.12 -17.95
C THR A 307 -4.44 -20.83 -17.23
N ALA A 308 -4.49 -19.72 -17.97
CA ALA A 308 -4.94 -18.42 -17.44
C ALA A 308 -6.34 -18.46 -16.84
N GLU A 309 -7.26 -19.14 -17.53
CA GLU A 309 -8.66 -19.28 -17.09
C GLU A 309 -8.74 -20.13 -15.82
N GLN A 310 -8.03 -21.26 -15.78
CA GLN A 310 -7.99 -22.13 -14.60
C GLN A 310 -7.37 -21.41 -13.40
N ARG A 311 -6.26 -20.69 -13.61
CA ARG A 311 -5.58 -19.92 -12.57
C ARG A 311 -6.49 -18.82 -12.03
N THR A 312 -7.12 -18.04 -12.90
CA THR A 312 -8.04 -16.96 -12.50
C THR A 312 -9.24 -17.52 -11.72
N ALA A 313 -9.84 -18.60 -12.21
CA ALA A 313 -10.97 -19.25 -11.53
C ALA A 313 -10.58 -19.82 -10.16
N GLN A 314 -9.43 -20.49 -10.06
CA GLN A 314 -8.96 -21.07 -8.81
C GLN A 314 -8.54 -20.00 -7.80
N VAL A 315 -7.84 -18.95 -8.23
CA VAL A 315 -7.51 -17.78 -7.40
C VAL A 315 -8.79 -17.13 -6.87
N ALA A 316 -9.79 -16.88 -7.72
CA ALA A 316 -11.05 -16.30 -7.29
C ALA A 316 -11.78 -17.21 -6.27
N LYS A 317 -11.79 -18.53 -6.51
CA LYS A 317 -12.36 -19.50 -5.58
C LYS A 317 -11.66 -19.47 -4.22
N ILE A 318 -10.33 -19.50 -4.19
CA ILE A 318 -9.56 -19.50 -2.94
C ILE A 318 -9.73 -18.17 -2.20
N LYS A 319 -9.69 -17.03 -2.91
CA LYS A 319 -9.95 -15.71 -2.32
C LYS A 319 -11.34 -15.62 -1.68
N ASN A 320 -12.37 -16.12 -2.35
CA ASN A 320 -13.72 -16.18 -1.79
C ASN A 320 -13.78 -17.08 -0.53
N SER A 321 -13.06 -18.21 -0.51
CA SER A 321 -12.94 -19.06 0.67
C SER A 321 -12.22 -18.35 1.82
N ILE A 322 -11.14 -17.61 1.54
CA ILE A 322 -10.43 -16.80 2.54
C ILE A 322 -11.37 -15.75 3.13
N GLU A 323 -12.13 -15.04 2.29
CA GLU A 323 -13.12 -14.07 2.76
C GLU A 323 -14.18 -14.71 3.65
N ALA A 324 -14.71 -15.88 3.26
CA ALA A 324 -15.70 -16.61 4.05
C ALA A 324 -15.15 -17.00 5.44
N GLU A 325 -13.92 -17.50 5.52
CA GLU A 325 -13.26 -17.83 6.78
C GLU A 325 -12.96 -16.58 7.63
N GLN A 326 -12.58 -15.47 7.00
CA GLN A 326 -12.40 -14.19 7.69
C GLN A 326 -13.72 -13.66 8.27
N ARG A 327 -14.84 -13.86 7.59
CA ARG A 327 -16.17 -13.52 8.11
C ARG A 327 -16.52 -14.36 9.35
N ILE A 328 -16.23 -15.66 9.33
CA ILE A 328 -16.41 -16.55 10.49
C ILE A 328 -15.56 -16.05 11.65
N MET A 329 -14.28 -15.79 11.41
CA MET A 329 -13.36 -15.26 12.42
C MET A 329 -13.85 -13.94 13.02
N ALA A 330 -14.28 -13.00 12.17
CA ALA A 330 -14.83 -11.73 12.64
C ALA A 330 -16.06 -11.96 13.52
N ALA A 331 -16.96 -12.88 13.14
CA ALA A 331 -18.13 -13.19 13.94
C ALA A 331 -17.76 -13.78 15.31
N ILE A 332 -16.74 -14.64 15.41
CA ILE A 332 -16.21 -15.15 16.69
C ILE A 332 -15.65 -14.01 17.54
N ILE A 333 -14.81 -13.14 16.97
CA ILE A 333 -14.23 -11.97 17.67
C ILE A 333 -15.33 -11.07 18.24
N TRP A 334 -16.38 -10.81 17.45
CA TRP A 334 -17.51 -10.00 17.89
C TRP A 334 -18.37 -10.69 18.95
N GLN A 335 -18.52 -12.01 18.91
CA GLN A 335 -19.27 -12.77 19.90
C GLN A 335 -18.53 -12.85 21.24
N ASP A 336 -17.22 -13.08 21.21
CA ASP A 336 -16.39 -13.28 22.39
C ASP A 336 -15.78 -11.96 22.92
N GLU A 337 -16.04 -10.83 22.25
CA GLU A 337 -15.44 -9.51 22.51
C GLU A 337 -13.89 -9.53 22.55
N ALA A 338 -13.26 -10.46 21.83
CA ALA A 338 -11.82 -10.69 21.80
C ALA A 338 -11.09 -9.74 20.81
N PHE A 339 -11.28 -8.43 20.97
CA PHE A 339 -10.81 -7.41 20.02
C PHE A 339 -9.28 -7.26 19.96
N ASP A 340 -8.57 -7.71 20.98
CA ASP A 340 -7.11 -7.83 21.00
C ASP A 340 -6.58 -8.89 20.02
N ARG A 341 -7.44 -9.80 19.56
CA ARG A 341 -7.11 -10.89 18.65
C ARG A 341 -7.43 -10.60 17.18
N ILE A 342 -7.83 -9.37 16.84
CA ILE A 342 -8.07 -8.94 15.45
C ILE A 342 -6.75 -9.04 14.66
N PRO A 343 -6.66 -9.88 13.60
CA PRO A 343 -5.49 -9.91 12.75
C PRO A 343 -5.31 -8.60 12.00
N GLY A 344 -4.06 -8.12 11.88
CA GLY A 344 -3.74 -6.86 11.22
C GLY A 344 -4.07 -6.82 9.72
N ASP A 345 -4.28 -7.97 9.10
CA ASP A 345 -4.57 -8.15 7.68
C ASP A 345 -6.01 -8.63 7.41
N MET A 346 -6.88 -8.64 8.42
CA MET A 346 -8.28 -9.01 8.26
C MET A 346 -8.98 -8.09 7.26
N ASP A 347 -9.85 -8.67 6.42
CA ASP A 347 -10.64 -7.91 5.46
C ASP A 347 -11.60 -6.96 6.20
N PRO A 348 -11.56 -5.65 5.92
CA PRO A 348 -12.45 -4.68 6.57
C PRO A 348 -13.93 -4.98 6.32
N ARG A 349 -14.28 -5.61 5.19
CA ARG A 349 -15.64 -6.06 4.90
C ARG A 349 -16.09 -7.14 5.86
N ALA A 350 -15.23 -8.13 6.12
CA ALA A 350 -15.52 -9.20 7.06
C ALA A 350 -15.69 -8.67 8.49
N LEU A 351 -14.79 -7.79 8.91
CA LEU A 351 -14.83 -7.16 10.25
C LEU A 351 -16.11 -6.35 10.46
N LEU A 352 -16.48 -5.49 9.50
CA LEU A 352 -17.64 -4.61 9.62
C LEU A 352 -18.97 -5.27 9.25
N GLY A 353 -18.95 -6.48 8.67
CA GLY A 353 -20.17 -7.14 8.18
C GLY A 353 -20.70 -6.49 6.90
N LEU A 354 -19.81 -6.12 5.98
CA LEU A 354 -20.15 -5.48 4.71
C LEU A 354 -19.99 -6.44 3.53
N THR A 355 -20.74 -6.16 2.48
CA THR A 355 -20.53 -6.72 1.13
C THR A 355 -20.22 -5.56 0.19
N GLY A 356 -19.18 -5.72 -0.61
CA GLY A 356 -18.71 -4.69 -1.54
C GLY A 356 -17.54 -5.21 -2.40
N PRO A 357 -17.00 -4.37 -3.30
CA PRO A 357 -15.85 -4.72 -4.13
C PRO A 357 -14.65 -5.16 -3.29
N GLU A 358 -13.81 -6.02 -3.84
CA GLU A 358 -12.61 -6.53 -3.15
C GLU A 358 -11.73 -5.35 -2.69
N PRO A 359 -11.23 -5.35 -1.43
CA PRO A 359 -10.19 -4.43 -1.02
C PRO A 359 -8.99 -4.62 -1.95
N GLY A 360 -8.56 -3.55 -2.63
CA GLY A 360 -7.30 -3.58 -3.36
C GLY A 360 -6.16 -3.89 -2.39
N GLU A 361 -5.07 -4.47 -2.88
CA GLU A 361 -3.89 -4.67 -2.05
C GLU A 361 -3.46 -3.31 -1.46
N PHE A 362 -3.59 -3.19 -0.14
CA PHE A 362 -3.05 -2.05 0.60
C PHE A 362 -1.55 -2.31 0.73
N HIS A 363 -0.77 -1.84 -0.23
CA HIS A 363 0.69 -1.81 -0.13
C HIS A 363 1.13 -0.76 0.89
#